data_AF-A0A831WSM8-F1
#
_entry.id   AF-A0A831WSM8-F1
#
_cell.length_a   1.000
_cell.length_b   1.000
_cell.length_c   1.000
_cell.angle_alpha   90.00
_cell.angle_beta   90.00
_cell.angle_gamma   90.00
#
_symmetry.space_group_name_H-M   'P 1'
#
loop_
_entity.id
_entity.type
_entity.pdbx_description
1 polymer ?
#
loop_
_entity_poly.entity_id
_entity_poly.type
_entity_poly.pdbx_seq_one_letter_code
_entity_poly.pdbx_strand_id
1 'polypeptide(L)'
;MEQKNWSVIRRAVGYGRYDTDKEFSILNELYGYLRLYVNFFQPVRKLIKKERIGSKVIRRYDKAKTPYRRVLASPPIEDEIKLKSQYAMRNPAKALKGR
;
A
#
# COMPACT_ATOMS: atom_id res chain seq x y z
N MET A 1 4.37 6.43 -8.74
CA MET A 1 3.22 7.14 -8.11
C MET A 1 3.32 6.99 -6.59
N GLU A 2 3.97 7.95 -5.93
CA GLU A 2 4.49 7.82 -4.54
C GLU A 2 3.58 8.48 -3.46
N GLN A 3 2.51 9.16 -3.87
CA GLN A 3 1.79 10.22 -3.12
C GLN A 3 1.17 9.83 -1.74
N LYS A 4 1.33 8.60 -1.25
CA LYS A 4 0.77 8.16 0.04
C LYS A 4 1.80 7.59 1.03
N ASN A 5 3.06 7.44 0.63
CA ASN A 5 4.02 6.63 1.39
C ASN A 5 4.46 7.27 2.72
N TRP A 6 4.67 8.60 2.78
CA TRP A 6 4.90 9.36 4.03
C TRP A 6 3.75 9.22 5.05
N SER A 7 2.51 8.99 4.58
CA SER A 7 1.34 8.77 5.45
C SER A 7 1.19 7.33 5.97
N VAL A 8 1.95 6.38 5.40
CA VAL A 8 2.06 5.02 5.96
C VAL A 8 3.01 5.06 7.15
N ILE A 9 4.18 5.70 7.00
CA ILE A 9 5.16 5.89 8.08
C ILE A 9 4.56 6.72 9.21
N ARG A 10 4.01 7.91 8.91
CA ARG A 10 3.36 8.81 9.88
C ARG A 10 1.93 8.42 10.24
N ARG A 11 1.71 7.10 10.30
CA ARG A 11 0.62 6.39 10.98
C ARG A 11 1.13 5.18 11.79
N ALA A 12 2.37 4.74 11.55
CA ALA A 12 3.05 3.70 12.32
C ALA A 12 3.93 4.29 13.45
N VAL A 13 4.68 5.37 13.18
CA VAL A 13 5.58 6.01 14.19
C VAL A 13 5.01 7.29 14.82
N GLY A 14 3.93 7.84 14.23
CA GLY A 14 3.34 9.11 14.66
C GLY A 14 3.96 10.34 13.99
N TYR A 15 4.03 11.44 14.74
CA TYR A 15 4.42 12.78 14.26
C TYR A 15 5.57 13.39 15.09
N GLY A 16 6.45 12.54 15.63
CA GLY A 16 7.68 13.00 16.28
C GLY A 16 8.57 13.79 15.32
N ARG A 17 9.47 14.60 15.89
CA ARG A 17 10.65 15.07 15.16
C ARG A 17 11.66 13.93 15.10
N TYR A 18 12.32 13.78 13.96
CA TYR A 18 13.33 12.76 13.69
C TYR A 18 14.46 13.47 12.94
N ASP A 19 15.35 14.08 13.72
CA ASP A 19 16.32 15.06 13.23
C ASP A 19 17.75 14.49 13.17
N THR A 20 17.92 13.16 13.34
CA THR A 20 19.21 12.46 13.25
C THR A 20 19.25 11.39 12.15
N ASP A 21 20.44 11.17 11.57
CA ASP A 21 20.67 10.14 10.53
C ASP A 21 20.31 8.73 11.00
N LYS A 22 20.49 8.45 12.31
CA LYS A 22 20.14 7.15 12.90
C LYS A 22 18.64 6.90 12.87
N GLU A 23 17.84 7.90 13.23
CA GLU A 23 16.37 7.81 13.13
C GLU A 23 15.94 7.70 11.66
N PHE A 24 16.52 8.50 10.77
CA PHE A 24 16.25 8.43 9.33
C PHE A 24 16.54 7.04 8.75
N SER A 25 17.65 6.40 9.14
CA SER A 25 17.99 5.04 8.73
C SER A 25 16.93 4.02 9.17
N ILE A 26 16.54 4.06 10.46
CA ILE A 26 15.49 3.18 11.03
C ILE A 26 14.14 3.39 10.33
N LEU A 27 13.77 4.63 10.01
CA LEU A 27 12.54 4.96 9.28
C LEU A 27 12.55 4.43 7.84
N ASN A 28 13.71 4.41 7.17
CA ASN A 28 13.86 3.83 5.83
C ASN A 28 13.79 2.29 5.85
N GLU A 29 14.38 1.64 6.85
CA GLU A 29 14.26 0.18 7.04
C GLU A 29 12.79 -0.22 7.28
N LEU A 30 12.13 0.47 8.23
CA LEU A 30 10.70 0.31 8.50
C LEU A 30 9.83 0.60 7.26
N TYR A 31 10.22 1.58 6.43
CA TYR A 31 9.57 1.83 5.15
C TYR A 31 9.71 0.66 4.17
N GLY A 32 10.89 0.03 4.10
CA GLY A 32 11.10 -1.18 3.31
C GLY A 32 10.07 -2.28 3.62
N TYR A 33 9.80 -2.54 4.90
CA TYR A 33 8.78 -3.51 5.31
C TYR A 33 7.35 -3.02 5.08
N LEU A 34 7.00 -1.81 5.55
CA LEU A 34 5.63 -1.29 5.49
C LEU A 34 5.15 -1.04 4.05
N ARG A 35 6.04 -0.60 3.15
CA ARG A 35 5.76 -0.44 1.72
C ARG A 35 5.27 -1.75 1.11
N LEU A 36 5.95 -2.86 1.40
CA LEU A 36 5.60 -4.17 0.85
C LEU A 36 4.32 -4.71 1.49
N TYR A 37 4.16 -4.57 2.82
CA TYR A 37 2.94 -4.97 3.52
C TYR A 37 1.68 -4.28 2.96
N VAL A 38 1.70 -2.95 2.87
CA VAL A 38 0.54 -2.16 2.39
C VAL A 38 0.25 -2.44 0.91
N ASN A 39 1.26 -2.58 0.05
CA ASN A 39 1.03 -2.80 -1.37
C ASN A 39 0.57 -4.22 -1.72
N PHE A 40 1.08 -5.25 -1.05
CA PHE A 40 0.70 -6.63 -1.32
C PHE A 40 -0.57 -7.06 -0.60
N PHE A 41 -0.71 -6.73 0.69
CA PHE A 41 -1.67 -7.39 1.58
C PHE A 41 -2.81 -6.49 2.08
N GLN A 42 -2.65 -5.16 2.16
CA GLN A 42 -3.74 -4.28 2.63
C GLN A 42 -4.72 -3.90 1.49
N PRO A 43 -6.02 -4.27 1.57
CA PRO A 43 -6.99 -3.87 0.55
C PRO A 43 -7.36 -2.40 0.72
N VAL A 44 -7.33 -1.63 -0.37
CA VAL A 44 -7.74 -0.21 -0.37
C VAL A 44 -8.92 0.02 -1.31
N ARG A 45 -9.81 0.94 -0.92
CA ARG A 45 -10.85 1.51 -1.81
C ARG A 45 -10.36 2.85 -2.37
N LYS A 46 -10.51 3.07 -3.66
CA LYS A 46 -10.34 4.39 -4.30
C LYS A 46 -11.69 5.11 -4.32
N LEU A 47 -11.65 6.43 -4.21
CA LEU A 47 -12.79 7.31 -4.46
C LEU A 47 -12.99 7.41 -5.97
N ILE A 48 -14.17 7.02 -6.48
CA ILE A 48 -14.49 7.00 -7.92
C ILE A 48 -15.47 8.11 -8.34
N LYS A 49 -16.31 8.61 -7.42
CA LYS A 49 -17.12 9.81 -7.65
C LYS A 49 -17.19 10.64 -6.36
N LYS A 50 -17.07 11.96 -6.50
CA LYS A 50 -17.34 12.95 -5.45
C LYS A 50 -18.31 13.96 -6.07
N GLU A 51 -19.51 14.06 -5.54
CA GLU A 51 -20.57 14.96 -6.04
C GLU A 51 -21.11 15.79 -4.87
N ARG A 52 -21.42 17.06 -5.12
CA ARG A 52 -21.97 17.98 -4.11
C ARG A 52 -23.39 18.36 -4.52
N ILE A 53 -24.33 18.22 -3.59
CA ILE A 53 -25.75 18.54 -3.77
C ILE A 53 -26.11 19.50 -2.63
N GLY A 54 -26.13 20.80 -2.94
CA GLY A 54 -26.26 21.88 -1.95
C GLY A 54 -25.16 21.81 -0.87
N SER A 55 -25.57 21.62 0.38
CA SER A 55 -24.67 21.45 1.52
C SER A 55 -24.03 20.05 1.63
N LYS A 56 -24.63 19.02 1.02
CA LYS A 56 -24.20 17.61 1.19
C LYS A 56 -23.14 17.21 0.15
N VAL A 57 -22.16 16.40 0.56
CA VAL A 57 -21.13 15.82 -0.32
C VAL A 57 -21.24 14.30 -0.31
N ILE A 58 -21.65 13.72 -1.43
CA ILE A 58 -21.77 12.28 -1.64
C ILE A 58 -20.45 11.75 -2.21
N ARG A 59 -20.00 10.60 -1.71
CA ARG A 59 -18.75 9.94 -2.10
C ARG A 59 -19.02 8.48 -2.48
N ARG A 60 -18.72 8.10 -3.72
CA ARG A 60 -18.80 6.73 -4.21
C ARG A 60 -17.40 6.13 -4.28
N TYR A 61 -17.23 4.93 -3.74
CA TYR A 61 -15.95 4.22 -3.63
C TYR A 61 -16.01 2.89 -4.39
N ASP A 62 -14.87 2.40 -4.87
CA ASP A 62 -14.78 1.12 -5.56
C ASP A 62 -14.72 -0.11 -4.63
N LYS A 63 -14.80 -1.30 -5.23
CA LYS A 63 -14.54 -2.57 -4.53
C LYS A 63 -13.08 -2.61 -4.05
N ALA A 64 -12.89 -2.95 -2.78
CA ALA A 64 -11.55 -2.97 -2.17
C ALA A 64 -10.63 -3.98 -2.87
N LYS A 65 -9.45 -3.51 -3.30
CA LYS A 65 -8.38 -4.34 -3.88
C LYS A 65 -7.04 -3.84 -3.33
N THR A 66 -6.10 -4.75 -3.05
CA THR A 66 -4.72 -4.38 -2.70
C THR A 66 -4.07 -3.66 -3.90
N PRO A 67 -3.10 -2.75 -3.69
CA PRO A 67 -2.38 -2.11 -4.80
C PRO A 67 -1.81 -3.12 -5.80
N TYR A 68 -1.22 -4.22 -5.33
CA TYR A 68 -0.78 -5.37 -6.15
C TYR A 68 -1.89 -5.91 -7.07
N ARG A 69 -3.10 -6.21 -6.53
CA ARG A 69 -4.26 -6.68 -7.31
C ARG A 69 -4.88 -5.63 -8.25
N ARG A 70 -4.39 -4.38 -8.22
CA ARG A 70 -4.77 -3.32 -9.17
C ARG A 70 -3.71 -3.17 -10.26
N VAL A 71 -2.44 -3.33 -9.91
CA VAL A 71 -1.28 -3.36 -10.82
C VAL A 71 -1.34 -4.60 -11.73
N LEU A 72 -1.72 -5.76 -11.22
CA LEU A 72 -2.04 -6.97 -12.03
C LEU A 72 -3.34 -6.86 -12.86
N ALA A 73 -4.00 -5.70 -12.87
CA ALA A 73 -5.27 -5.48 -13.59
C ALA A 73 -5.26 -4.17 -14.40
N SER A 74 -4.07 -3.63 -14.66
CA SER A 74 -3.80 -2.53 -15.60
C SER A 74 -3.11 -3.07 -16.87
N PRO A 75 -2.84 -2.25 -17.90
CA PRO A 75 -2.10 -2.66 -19.10
C PRO A 75 -0.75 -3.33 -18.77
N PRO A 76 -0.18 -4.15 -19.68
CA PRO A 76 0.95 -5.03 -19.40
C PRO A 76 2.16 -4.29 -18.79
N ILE A 77 2.84 -4.96 -17.86
CA ILE A 77 3.91 -4.40 -17.05
C ILE A 77 5.13 -5.30 -17.14
N GLU A 78 6.24 -4.74 -17.60
CA GLU A 78 7.54 -5.41 -17.77
C GLU A 78 8.00 -6.13 -16.49
N ASP A 79 7.79 -5.50 -15.33
CA ASP A 79 8.18 -6.02 -14.00
C ASP A 79 7.18 -7.03 -13.38
N GLU A 80 6.15 -7.52 -14.11
CA GLU A 80 5.07 -8.35 -13.54
C GLU A 80 5.59 -9.67 -12.92
N ILE A 81 6.57 -10.33 -13.55
CA ILE A 81 7.17 -11.58 -13.08
C ILE A 81 7.83 -11.38 -11.70
N LYS A 82 8.67 -10.35 -11.59
CA LYS A 82 9.36 -9.94 -10.36
C LYS A 82 8.38 -9.57 -9.25
N LEU A 83 7.27 -8.89 -9.60
CA LEU A 83 6.21 -8.54 -8.66
C LEU A 83 5.46 -9.78 -8.14
N LYS A 84 5.16 -10.75 -9.01
CA LYS A 84 4.59 -12.06 -8.63
C LYS A 84 5.52 -12.86 -7.70
N SER A 85 6.83 -12.88 -7.99
CA SER A 85 7.83 -13.56 -7.16
C SER A 85 7.97 -12.93 -5.77
N GLN A 86 8.04 -11.60 -5.68
CA GLN A 86 8.07 -10.89 -4.39
C GLN A 86 6.80 -11.14 -3.56
N TYR A 87 5.63 -11.18 -4.20
CA TYR A 87 4.38 -11.55 -3.53
C TYR A 87 4.41 -13.01 -3.04
N ALA A 88 4.86 -13.95 -3.87
CA ALA A 88 4.92 -15.37 -3.52
C ALA A 88 5.84 -15.64 -2.32
N MET A 89 7.04 -15.05 -2.31
CA MET A 89 8.03 -15.19 -1.24
C MET A 89 7.54 -14.66 0.11
N ARG A 90 6.65 -13.66 0.12
CA ARG A 90 6.20 -12.93 1.33
C ARG A 90 4.78 -13.29 1.77
N ASN A 91 4.13 -14.30 1.18
CA ASN A 91 2.75 -14.64 1.45
C ASN A 91 2.62 -15.86 2.41
N PRO A 92 2.38 -15.66 3.72
CA PRO A 92 2.28 -16.77 4.68
C PRO A 92 1.09 -17.71 4.41
N ALA A 93 0.05 -17.24 3.72
CA ALA A 93 -1.08 -18.09 3.34
C ALA A 93 -0.75 -19.12 2.24
N LYS A 94 0.46 -19.10 1.66
CA LYS A 94 1.00 -20.24 0.90
C LYS A 94 1.62 -21.29 1.81
N ALA A 95 2.38 -20.90 2.84
CA ALA A 95 3.01 -21.83 3.77
C ALA A 95 1.99 -22.62 4.62
N LEU A 96 0.84 -22.01 4.91
CA LEU A 96 -0.27 -22.65 5.64
C LEU A 96 -1.12 -23.63 4.82
N LYS A 97 -0.81 -23.86 3.53
CA LYS A 97 -1.54 -24.80 2.64
C LYS A 97 -0.88 -26.17 2.49
N GLY A 98 0.08 -26.51 3.36
CA GLY A 98 0.79 -27.79 3.38
C GLY A 98 0.62 -28.56 4.70
N ARG A 99 -0.59 -28.54 5.27
CA ARG A 99 -1.05 -29.31 6.43
C ARG A 99 -2.50 -29.70 6.21
#